data_AF-A0A1M6M2P7-F1
#
_entry.id   AF-A0A1M6M2P7-F1
#
_cell.length_a   1.000
_cell.length_b   1.000
_cell.length_c   1.000
_cell.angle_alpha   90.00
_cell.angle_beta   90.00
_cell.angle_gamma   90.00
#
_symmetry.space_group_name_H-M   'P 1'
#
loop_
_entity.id
_entity.type
_entity.pdbx_description
1 polymer ?
#
loop_
_entity_poly.entity_id
_entity_poly.type
_entity_poly.pdbx_seq_one_letter_code
_entity_poly.pdbx_strand_id
1 'polypeptide(L)'
;MSVDPLADIPKQIGYSPYSAFANNPIMYVDPDGRCFQKVGEEYVPCDQADVGSTTTGAFGHDWTMSESNGWQLTNGADPSTVDANYTEQTPDGSAAYYENRYAEHIDKYNTRPPDYYLGYGHKYNVRFNNETKGNLSEAGKKWLDQTSVELQVLMETGLRDNPSIELDNGTFQKFAFESHIPAYTKGSLLYNLTDGDKMNIGLTPDFKDLFSPLGVKQALKIVDMMGKYNGARKYNEARKARPFEW
;
A
#
# COMPACT_ATOMS: atom_id res chain seq x y z
N MET A 1 -16.69 14.05 27.09
CA MET A 1 -15.93 14.84 26.10
C MET A 1 -14.98 15.72 26.90
N SER A 2 -13.70 15.34 26.93
CA SER A 2 -12.64 16.11 27.59
C SER A 2 -11.95 17.02 26.57
N VAL A 3 -11.33 18.09 27.07
CA VAL A 3 -10.47 18.98 26.27
C VAL A 3 -9.24 18.21 25.80
N ASP A 4 -8.82 18.41 24.55
CA ASP A 4 -7.57 17.85 24.01
C ASP A 4 -6.38 18.48 24.75
N PRO A 5 -5.57 17.69 25.50
CA PRO A 5 -4.41 18.20 26.23
C PRO A 5 -3.31 18.76 25.30
N LEU A 6 -3.39 18.56 23.99
CA LEU A 6 -2.46 19.10 22.99
C LEU A 6 -2.91 20.42 22.36
N ALA A 7 -4.05 20.99 22.79
CA ALA A 7 -4.60 22.23 22.21
C ALA A 7 -3.68 23.46 22.34
N ASP A 8 -2.72 23.44 23.27
CA ASP A 8 -1.86 24.58 23.60
C ASP A 8 -0.46 24.51 22.96
N ILE A 9 -0.17 23.51 22.10
CA ILE A 9 1.16 23.40 21.47
C ILE A 9 1.35 24.46 20.36
N PRO A 10 2.58 24.94 20.11
CA PRO A 10 2.83 26.04 19.16
C PRO A 10 2.31 25.80 17.73
N LYS A 11 2.17 24.54 17.32
CA LYS A 11 1.62 24.15 16.02
C LYS A 11 0.08 24.16 15.96
N GLN A 12 -0.61 24.34 17.10
CA GLN A 12 -2.08 24.37 17.21
C GLN A 12 -2.65 25.75 17.58
N ILE A 13 -1.79 26.78 17.73
CA ILE A 13 -2.23 28.15 17.99
C ILE A 13 -3.17 28.61 16.87
N GLY A 14 -4.45 28.82 17.21
CA GLY A 14 -5.50 29.25 16.27
C GLY A 14 -6.56 28.19 15.95
N TYR A 15 -6.43 26.96 16.47
CA TYR A 15 -7.43 25.90 16.34
C TYR A 15 -8.23 25.70 17.63
N SER A 16 -9.45 25.16 17.52
CA SER A 16 -10.31 24.96 18.69
C SER A 16 -9.79 23.76 19.52
N PRO A 17 -9.79 23.83 20.86
CA PRO A 17 -9.48 22.69 21.73
C PRO A 17 -10.47 21.51 21.61
N TYR A 18 -11.52 21.67 20.81
CA TYR A 18 -12.50 20.65 20.45
C TYR A 18 -12.45 20.29 18.96
N SER A 19 -11.47 20.80 18.20
CA SER A 19 -11.32 20.48 16.78
C SER A 19 -10.56 19.16 16.61
N ALA A 20 -11.25 18.14 16.12
CA ALA A 20 -10.58 16.94 15.62
C ALA A 20 -9.93 17.27 14.27
N PHE A 21 -8.65 16.91 14.09
CA PHE A 21 -7.93 16.99 12.81
C PHE A 21 -7.95 18.38 12.15
N ALA A 22 -7.97 19.46 12.95
CA ALA A 22 -8.06 20.84 12.45
C ALA A 22 -9.22 21.07 11.45
N ASN A 23 -10.36 20.37 11.63
CA ASN A 23 -11.52 20.36 10.74
C ASN A 23 -11.24 19.86 9.30
N ASN A 24 -10.12 19.18 9.05
CA ASN A 24 -9.80 18.57 7.76
C ASN A 24 -9.29 17.13 7.94
N PRO A 25 -10.19 16.16 8.17
CA PRO A 25 -9.85 14.74 8.32
C PRO A 25 -9.44 14.07 7.00
N ILE A 26 -9.14 14.85 5.96
CA ILE A 26 -8.77 14.40 4.61
C ILE A 26 -7.30 14.72 4.29
N MET A 27 -6.74 15.80 4.86
CA MET A 27 -5.31 16.16 4.72
C MET A 27 -4.51 16.02 6.01
N TYR A 28 -5.15 16.06 7.18
CA TYR A 28 -4.51 15.89 8.49
C TYR A 28 -4.87 14.55 9.14
N VAL A 29 -5.13 13.53 8.31
CA VAL A 29 -4.83 12.16 8.75
C VAL A 29 -3.32 12.14 8.82
N ASP A 30 -2.81 12.25 10.04
CA ASP A 30 -1.40 12.12 10.39
C ASP A 30 -0.75 11.04 9.50
N PRO A 31 0.38 11.30 8.82
CA PRO A 31 1.20 10.27 8.20
C PRO A 31 1.82 9.42 9.32
N ASP A 32 0.99 8.67 10.02
CA ASP A 32 1.30 7.87 11.19
C ASP A 32 2.02 6.61 10.73
N GLY A 33 3.20 6.77 10.12
CA GLY A 33 4.03 5.63 9.79
C GLY A 33 4.14 4.72 11.01
N ARG A 34 3.87 3.45 10.76
CA ARG A 34 3.48 2.50 11.78
C ARG A 34 4.67 1.65 12.15
N CYS A 35 4.76 1.35 13.43
CA CYS A 35 5.39 0.12 13.86
C CYS A 35 4.53 -1.03 13.33
N PHE A 36 5.15 -2.09 12.82
CA PHE A 36 4.47 -3.34 12.47
C PHE A 36 4.97 -4.44 13.39
N GLN A 37 4.13 -5.43 13.68
CA GLN A 37 4.48 -6.62 14.43
C GLN A 37 4.03 -7.86 13.66
N LYS A 38 4.79 -8.96 13.76
CA LYS A 38 4.45 -10.21 13.09
C LYS A 38 3.46 -11.00 13.93
N VAL A 39 2.30 -11.30 13.38
CA VAL A 39 1.25 -12.12 13.99
C VAL A 39 0.93 -13.28 13.05
N GLY A 40 1.45 -14.46 13.36
CA GLY A 40 1.38 -15.61 12.44
C GLY A 40 2.21 -15.35 11.17
N GLU A 41 1.57 -15.43 10.01
CA GLU A 41 2.18 -15.16 8.70
C GLU A 41 2.00 -13.71 8.23
N GLU A 42 1.28 -12.88 8.99
CA GLU A 42 0.96 -11.51 8.62
C GLU A 42 1.72 -10.48 9.46
N TYR A 43 1.86 -9.27 8.92
CA TYR A 43 2.29 -8.09 9.66
C TYR A 43 1.09 -7.20 9.91
N VAL A 44 0.85 -6.89 11.17
CA VAL A 44 -0.20 -5.97 11.60
C VAL A 44 0.44 -4.74 12.22
N PRO A 45 -0.17 -3.55 12.11
CA PRO A 45 0.27 -2.39 12.87
C PRO A 45 0.36 -2.68 14.37
N CYS A 46 1.36 -2.09 15.03
CA CYS A 46 1.44 -2.04 16.49
C CYS A 46 0.26 -1.21 17.01
N ASP A 47 -0.20 -1.55 18.22
CA ASP A 47 -1.35 -0.88 18.83
C ASP A 47 -1.07 0.61 19.07
N GLN A 48 -2.14 1.39 19.12
CA GLN A 48 -2.06 2.77 19.60
C GLN A 48 -1.61 2.77 21.06
N ALA A 49 -0.71 3.67 21.41
CA ALA A 49 -0.16 3.76 22.76
C ALA A 49 0.02 5.22 23.16
N ASP A 50 0.20 5.46 24.46
CA ASP A 50 0.53 6.78 24.97
C ASP A 50 1.93 7.19 24.50
N VAL A 51 2.15 8.49 24.29
CA VAL A 51 3.45 9.05 23.95
C VAL A 51 4.51 8.58 24.94
N GLY A 52 5.68 8.18 24.42
CA GLY A 52 6.79 7.64 25.20
C GLY A 52 6.68 6.13 25.48
N SER A 53 5.55 5.50 25.16
CA SER A 53 5.43 4.04 25.21
C SER A 53 6.40 3.40 24.23
N THR A 54 6.97 2.25 24.62
CA THR A 54 7.88 1.47 23.79
C THR A 54 7.30 0.13 23.43
N THR A 55 7.63 -0.39 22.25
CA THR A 55 7.30 -1.75 21.83
C THR A 55 8.40 -2.33 20.95
N THR A 56 8.41 -3.64 20.77
CA THR A 56 9.30 -4.32 19.82
C THR A 56 8.49 -4.68 18.58
N GLY A 57 8.88 -4.12 17.44
CA GLY A 57 8.24 -4.32 16.15
C GLY A 57 8.82 -5.47 15.35
N ALA A 58 8.51 -5.48 14.06
CA ALA A 58 8.98 -6.42 13.08
C ALA A 58 10.51 -6.41 13.06
N PHE A 59 11.09 -7.59 12.81
CA PHE A 59 12.54 -7.81 12.79
C PHE A 59 13.25 -7.49 14.13
N GLY A 60 12.51 -7.33 15.23
CA GLY A 60 13.07 -7.15 16.57
C GLY A 60 13.57 -5.74 16.87
N HIS A 61 13.23 -4.74 16.05
CA HIS A 61 13.58 -3.36 16.33
C HIS A 61 12.68 -2.76 17.40
N ASP A 62 13.24 -1.92 18.26
CA ASP A 62 12.48 -1.19 19.27
C ASP A 62 11.89 0.09 18.67
N TRP A 63 10.67 0.41 19.08
CA TRP A 63 9.90 1.56 18.65
C TRP A 63 9.42 2.36 19.84
N THR A 64 9.34 3.68 19.69
CA THR A 64 8.79 4.61 20.68
C THR A 64 7.70 5.46 20.05
N MET A 65 6.55 5.54 20.73
CA MET A 65 5.44 6.39 20.31
C MET A 65 5.80 7.87 20.51
N SER A 66 5.79 8.65 19.43
CA SER A 66 6.11 10.08 19.45
C SER A 66 4.85 10.95 19.40
N GLU A 67 4.92 12.17 19.93
CA GLU A 67 3.80 13.12 19.93
C GLU A 67 3.38 13.56 18.54
N SER A 68 4.32 13.64 17.60
CA SER A 68 4.12 14.34 16.33
C SER A 68 4.00 13.44 15.11
N ASN A 69 4.51 12.22 15.17
CA ASN A 69 4.65 11.37 13.99
C ASN A 69 4.29 9.89 14.29
N GLY A 70 3.55 9.59 15.36
CA GLY A 70 3.25 8.21 15.77
C GLY A 70 4.49 7.40 16.14
N TRP A 71 4.51 6.10 15.82
CA TRP A 71 5.62 5.20 16.12
C TRP A 71 6.89 5.57 15.33
N GLN A 72 8.02 5.68 16.03
CA GLN A 72 9.36 5.89 15.48
C GLN A 72 10.30 4.81 16.00
N LEU A 73 11.38 4.49 15.28
CA LEU A 73 12.44 3.63 15.82
C LEU A 73 13.05 4.28 17.07
N THR A 74 13.24 3.49 18.13
CA THR A 74 13.90 3.95 19.34
C THR A 74 15.36 4.26 19.02
N ASN A 75 15.75 5.53 19.15
CA ASN A 75 17.02 6.10 18.66
C ASN A 75 17.17 6.14 17.13
N GLY A 76 16.05 6.12 16.40
CA GLY A 76 16.06 6.32 14.95
C GLY A 76 16.45 7.75 14.57
N ALA A 77 17.02 7.91 13.38
CA ALA A 77 17.20 9.22 12.75
C ALA A 77 15.87 9.72 12.15
N ASP A 78 15.75 11.03 11.99
CA ASP A 78 14.65 11.62 11.24
C ASP A 78 14.87 11.31 9.74
N PRO A 79 13.89 10.74 9.01
CA PRO A 79 14.02 10.46 7.58
C PRO A 79 14.47 11.67 6.74
N SER A 80 14.14 12.90 7.16
CA SER A 80 14.56 14.12 6.45
C SER A 80 16.05 14.47 6.60
N THR A 81 16.78 13.75 7.47
CA THR A 81 18.19 14.02 7.81
C THR A 81 19.17 13.03 7.21
N VAL A 82 18.69 11.99 6.51
CA VAL A 82 19.53 10.95 5.92
C VAL A 82 19.59 11.07 4.39
N ASP A 83 20.74 10.73 3.81
CA ASP A 83 20.94 10.77 2.36
C ASP A 83 20.44 9.46 1.72
N ALA A 84 19.38 9.57 0.92
CA ALA A 84 18.82 8.43 0.20
C ALA A 84 19.77 7.91 -0.88
N ASN A 85 19.97 6.60 -0.90
CA ASN A 85 20.75 5.91 -1.92
C ASN A 85 19.99 4.67 -2.39
N TYR A 86 20.03 4.37 -3.70
CA TYR A 86 19.42 3.13 -4.19
C TYR A 86 20.23 1.91 -3.74
N THR A 87 19.53 0.88 -3.27
CA THR A 87 20.09 -0.48 -3.19
C THR A 87 19.23 -1.41 -4.03
N GLU A 88 19.91 -2.27 -4.77
CA GLU A 88 19.26 -3.25 -5.62
C GLU A 88 18.64 -4.37 -4.80
N GLN A 89 17.35 -4.62 -5.03
CA GLN A 89 16.64 -5.80 -4.56
C GLN A 89 16.10 -6.55 -5.78
N THR A 90 16.15 -7.88 -5.75
CA THR A 90 15.73 -8.69 -6.90
C THR A 90 14.20 -8.81 -6.92
N PRO A 91 13.50 -8.36 -7.98
CA PRO A 91 12.08 -8.63 -8.16
C PRO A 91 11.85 -10.11 -8.45
N ASP A 92 11.18 -10.81 -7.54
CA ASP A 92 10.86 -12.23 -7.67
C ASP A 92 9.35 -12.52 -7.54
N GLY A 93 8.55 -11.48 -7.29
CA GLY A 93 7.11 -11.57 -7.11
C GLY A 93 6.68 -12.10 -5.74
N SER A 94 7.62 -12.37 -4.83
CA SER A 94 7.34 -12.94 -3.51
C SER A 94 7.01 -11.88 -2.46
N ALA A 95 6.42 -12.31 -1.35
CA ALA A 95 6.21 -11.46 -0.17
C ALA A 95 7.53 -11.08 0.52
N ALA A 96 8.55 -11.94 0.43
CA ALA A 96 9.87 -11.73 1.04
C ALA A 96 10.57 -10.49 0.47
N TYR A 97 10.31 -10.12 -0.79
CA TYR A 97 10.78 -8.86 -1.37
C TYR A 97 10.41 -7.65 -0.49
N TYR A 98 9.17 -7.59 0.01
CA TYR A 98 8.70 -6.48 0.83
C TYR A 98 9.26 -6.53 2.26
N GLU A 99 9.47 -7.73 2.81
CA GLU A 99 10.18 -7.92 4.08
C GLU A 99 11.63 -7.42 3.98
N ASN A 100 12.35 -7.81 2.92
CA ASN A 100 13.73 -7.40 2.67
C ASN A 100 13.83 -5.89 2.52
N ARG A 101 12.93 -5.26 1.74
CA ARG A 101 12.88 -3.81 1.58
C ARG A 101 12.66 -3.08 2.90
N TYR A 102 11.74 -3.58 3.74
CA TYR A 102 11.48 -2.99 5.06
C TYR A 102 12.70 -3.11 5.98
N ALA A 103 13.30 -4.29 6.09
CA ALA A 103 14.45 -4.53 6.96
C ALA A 103 15.67 -3.71 6.49
N GLU A 104 15.95 -3.70 5.18
CA GLU A 104 17.09 -2.98 4.64
C GLU A 104 16.98 -1.46 4.85
N HIS A 105 15.77 -0.90 4.74
CA HIS A 105 15.54 0.52 5.05
C HIS A 105 15.97 0.84 6.48
N ILE A 106 15.59 0.01 7.45
CA ILE A 106 15.97 0.20 8.86
C ILE A 106 17.47 0.05 9.03
N ASP A 107 18.07 -1.01 8.49
CA ASP A 107 19.52 -1.25 8.62
C ASP A 107 20.36 -0.11 8.02
N LYS A 108 19.89 0.46 6.92
CA LYS A 108 20.62 1.48 6.16
C LYS A 108 20.46 2.88 6.75
N TYR A 109 19.22 3.26 7.03
CA TYR A 109 18.90 4.64 7.40
C TYR A 109 18.68 4.80 8.89
N ASN A 110 18.44 3.70 9.62
CA ASN A 110 17.96 3.72 10.99
C ASN A 110 16.77 4.67 11.14
N THR A 111 15.89 4.69 10.15
CA THR A 111 14.66 5.50 10.14
C THR A 111 13.47 4.60 9.88
N ARG A 112 12.27 5.16 10.09
CA ARG A 112 11.02 4.46 9.84
C ARG A 112 10.84 4.16 8.34
N PRO A 113 10.62 2.89 7.94
CA PRO A 113 10.33 2.53 6.55
C PRO A 113 8.93 2.98 6.11
N PRO A 114 8.68 3.05 4.79
CA PRO A 114 7.32 3.18 4.26
C PRO A 114 6.40 2.06 4.73
N ASP A 115 5.19 2.44 5.16
CA ASP A 115 4.14 1.52 5.61
C ASP A 115 3.72 0.56 4.50
N TYR A 116 3.82 1.01 3.25
CA TYR A 116 3.40 0.25 2.09
C TYR A 116 4.05 -1.14 2.06
N TYR A 117 5.32 -1.27 2.48
CA TYR A 117 6.04 -2.56 2.42
C TYR A 117 5.30 -3.65 3.18
N LEU A 118 5.09 -3.49 4.48
CA LEU A 118 4.43 -4.52 5.29
C LEU A 118 2.91 -4.38 5.31
N GLY A 119 2.40 -3.15 5.32
CA GLY A 119 0.98 -2.85 5.48
C GLY A 119 0.13 -3.07 4.24
N TYR A 120 0.72 -3.08 3.04
CA TYR A 120 -0.03 -3.32 1.79
C TYR A 120 0.66 -4.33 0.88
N GLY A 121 1.90 -4.09 0.48
CA GLY A 121 2.66 -4.92 -0.45
C GLY A 121 2.76 -6.37 0.02
N HIS A 122 3.35 -6.59 1.20
CA HIS A 122 3.45 -7.90 1.83
C HIS A 122 2.07 -8.53 2.06
N LYS A 123 1.19 -7.83 2.79
CA LYS A 123 -0.16 -8.32 3.14
C LYS A 123 -0.90 -8.86 1.93
N TYR A 124 -1.00 -8.08 0.85
CA TYR A 124 -1.73 -8.50 -0.33
C TYR A 124 -0.98 -9.51 -1.19
N ASN A 125 0.35 -9.51 -1.21
CA ASN A 125 1.10 -10.58 -1.86
C ASN A 125 0.82 -11.95 -1.21
N VAL A 126 0.86 -12.03 0.12
CA VAL A 126 0.50 -13.24 0.88
C VAL A 126 -0.93 -13.65 0.58
N ARG A 127 -1.89 -12.73 0.68
CA ARG A 127 -3.31 -13.01 0.46
C ARG A 127 -3.59 -13.48 -0.97
N PHE A 128 -3.02 -12.82 -1.98
CA PHE A 128 -3.17 -13.22 -3.37
C PHE A 128 -2.64 -14.64 -3.61
N ASN A 129 -1.50 -15.01 -3.02
CA ASN A 129 -0.93 -16.34 -3.17
C ASN A 129 -1.69 -17.42 -2.39
N ASN A 130 -2.10 -17.14 -1.16
CA ASN A 130 -2.69 -18.13 -0.27
C ASN A 130 -4.21 -18.30 -0.45
N GLU A 131 -4.94 -17.21 -0.72
CA GLU A 131 -6.41 -17.21 -0.79
C GLU A 131 -6.95 -17.11 -2.22
N THR A 132 -6.29 -16.32 -3.07
CA THR A 132 -6.85 -16.00 -4.41
C THR A 132 -6.37 -16.97 -5.48
N LYS A 133 -5.07 -17.27 -5.52
CA LYS A 133 -4.42 -18.02 -6.61
C LYS A 133 -5.05 -19.40 -6.87
N GLY A 134 -5.49 -20.09 -5.81
CA GLY A 134 -6.19 -21.38 -5.92
C GLY A 134 -7.54 -21.31 -6.65
N ASN A 135 -8.18 -20.13 -6.64
CA ASN A 135 -9.50 -19.89 -7.22
C ASN A 135 -9.44 -19.27 -8.64
N LEU A 136 -8.24 -19.10 -9.20
CA LEU A 136 -8.04 -18.54 -10.53
C LEU A 136 -7.90 -19.61 -11.59
N SER A 137 -8.29 -19.27 -12.82
CA SER A 137 -7.92 -20.03 -14.01
C SER A 137 -6.39 -20.05 -14.21
N GLU A 138 -5.87 -20.93 -15.06
CA GLU A 138 -4.43 -20.94 -15.41
C GLU A 138 -3.96 -19.59 -15.99
N ALA A 139 -4.83 -18.90 -16.75
CA ALA A 139 -4.55 -17.55 -17.22
C ALA A 139 -4.50 -16.54 -16.06
N GLY A 140 -5.41 -16.66 -15.08
CA GLY A 140 -5.43 -15.84 -13.87
C GLY A 140 -4.22 -16.06 -12.96
N LYS A 141 -3.77 -17.31 -12.79
CA LYS A 141 -2.54 -17.62 -12.04
C LYS A 141 -1.31 -17.01 -12.70
N LYS A 142 -1.19 -17.16 -14.03
CA LYS A 142 -0.09 -16.55 -14.79
C LYS A 142 -0.12 -15.02 -14.70
N TRP A 143 -1.31 -14.42 -14.78
CA TRP A 143 -1.50 -12.99 -14.57
C TRP A 143 -1.00 -12.54 -13.20
N LEU A 144 -1.42 -13.24 -12.14
CA LEU A 144 -1.05 -12.91 -10.76
C LEU A 144 0.47 -12.96 -10.57
N ASP A 145 1.13 -14.02 -11.07
CA ASP A 145 2.58 -14.18 -10.97
C ASP A 145 3.32 -13.08 -11.73
N GLN A 146 2.88 -12.76 -12.95
CA GLN A 146 3.48 -11.71 -13.78
C GLN A 146 3.25 -10.31 -13.19
N THR A 147 2.06 -10.03 -12.68
CA THR A 147 1.72 -8.76 -12.04
C THR A 147 2.52 -8.56 -10.75
N SER A 148 2.72 -9.61 -9.95
CA SER A 148 3.50 -9.53 -8.71
C SER A 148 4.95 -9.14 -9.00
N VAL A 149 5.58 -9.77 -10.00
CA VAL A 149 6.92 -9.38 -10.46
C VAL A 149 6.92 -7.94 -11.01
N GLU A 150 5.91 -7.57 -11.79
CA GLU A 150 5.88 -6.24 -12.42
C GLU A 150 5.74 -5.10 -11.40
N LEU A 151 4.93 -5.27 -10.36
CA LEU A 151 4.80 -4.31 -9.27
C LEU A 151 6.17 -4.06 -8.61
N GLN A 152 6.95 -5.12 -8.39
CA GLN A 152 8.28 -5.02 -7.80
C GLN A 152 9.29 -4.40 -8.78
N VAL A 153 9.24 -4.75 -10.08
CA VAL A 153 10.09 -4.10 -11.11
C VAL A 153 9.83 -2.59 -11.19
N LEU A 154 8.57 -2.17 -11.15
CA LEU A 154 8.21 -0.75 -11.15
C LEU A 154 8.66 -0.05 -9.86
N MET A 155 8.55 -0.73 -8.72
CA MET A 155 9.08 -0.26 -7.43
C MET A 155 10.60 -0.03 -7.51
N GLU A 156 11.36 -1.04 -7.96
CA GLU A 156 12.81 -0.96 -8.16
C GLU A 156 13.20 0.18 -9.11
N THR A 157 12.43 0.38 -10.18
CA THR A 157 12.69 1.44 -11.15
C THR A 157 12.50 2.81 -10.50
N GLY A 158 11.39 3.04 -9.81
CA GLY A 158 11.16 4.33 -9.15
C GLY A 158 12.15 4.62 -8.01
N LEU A 159 12.53 3.61 -7.24
CA LEU A 159 13.57 3.74 -6.21
C LEU A 159 14.96 4.01 -6.81
N ARG A 160 15.28 3.43 -7.97
CA ARG A 160 16.53 3.71 -8.68
C ARG A 160 16.56 5.14 -9.22
N ASP A 161 15.45 5.59 -9.79
CA ASP A 161 15.33 6.92 -10.40
C ASP A 161 15.25 8.03 -9.35
N ASN A 162 14.59 7.77 -8.22
CA ASN A 162 14.48 8.72 -7.11
C ASN A 162 14.47 8.00 -5.75
N PRO A 163 15.64 7.67 -5.17
CA PRO A 163 15.72 6.96 -3.90
C PRO A 163 15.04 7.69 -2.73
N SER A 164 14.96 9.03 -2.79
CA SER A 164 14.41 9.83 -1.69
C SER A 164 12.91 9.65 -1.47
N ILE A 165 12.18 9.08 -2.44
CA ILE A 165 10.76 8.76 -2.25
C ILE A 165 10.54 7.80 -1.08
N GLU A 166 11.51 6.94 -0.75
CA GLU A 166 11.44 5.97 0.35
C GLU A 166 11.50 6.62 1.73
N LEU A 167 12.00 7.86 1.83
CA LEU A 167 12.10 8.59 3.09
C LEU A 167 10.82 9.36 3.44
N ASP A 168 9.84 9.42 2.53
CA ASP A 168 8.56 10.08 2.73
C ASP A 168 7.40 9.10 2.50
N ASN A 169 6.76 8.67 3.60
CA ASN A 169 5.74 7.62 3.58
C ASN A 169 4.57 7.93 2.62
N GLY A 170 4.10 9.19 2.61
CA GLY A 170 2.98 9.60 1.77
C GLY A 170 3.33 9.62 0.28
N THR A 171 4.52 10.11 -0.06
CA THR A 171 5.06 10.13 -1.42
C THR A 171 5.32 8.72 -1.91
N PHE A 172 5.93 7.87 -1.08
CA PHE A 172 6.15 6.46 -1.39
C PHE A 172 4.84 5.73 -1.66
N GLN A 173 3.86 5.88 -0.77
CA GLN A 173 2.57 5.22 -0.88
C GLN A 173 1.84 5.65 -2.17
N LYS A 174 1.87 6.95 -2.50
CA LYS A 174 1.32 7.46 -3.75
C LYS A 174 2.00 6.83 -4.97
N PHE A 175 3.33 6.83 -4.99
CA PHE A 175 4.12 6.20 -6.05
C PHE A 175 3.77 4.71 -6.20
N ALA A 176 3.75 3.98 -5.09
CA ALA A 176 3.45 2.56 -5.06
C ALA A 176 2.04 2.27 -5.62
N PHE A 177 1.02 3.02 -5.22
CA PHE A 177 -0.33 2.86 -5.78
C PHE A 177 -0.42 3.21 -7.26
N GLU A 178 0.26 4.27 -7.71
CA GLU A 178 0.30 4.64 -9.14
C GLU A 178 0.91 3.55 -10.02
N SER A 179 1.84 2.74 -9.48
CA SER A 179 2.45 1.61 -10.19
C SER A 179 1.49 0.45 -10.49
N HIS A 180 0.35 0.35 -9.79
CA HIS A 180 -0.58 -0.77 -9.95
C HIS A 180 -1.25 -0.79 -11.32
N ILE A 181 -1.64 0.37 -11.85
CA ILE A 181 -2.30 0.47 -13.15
C ILE A 181 -1.40 -0.06 -14.28
N PRO A 182 -0.15 0.40 -14.45
CA PRO A 182 0.74 -0.16 -15.46
C PRO A 182 1.07 -1.64 -15.20
N ALA A 183 1.22 -2.08 -13.94
CA ALA A 183 1.47 -3.49 -13.64
C ALA A 183 0.31 -4.41 -14.06
N TYR A 184 -0.94 -3.97 -13.86
CA TYR A 184 -2.12 -4.74 -14.24
C TYR A 184 -2.33 -4.80 -15.76
N THR A 185 -1.96 -3.71 -16.45
CA THR A 185 -2.23 -3.55 -17.89
C THR A 185 -1.07 -3.92 -18.80
N LYS A 186 0.13 -4.17 -18.25
CA LYS A 186 1.31 -4.60 -19.02
C LYS A 186 0.94 -5.75 -19.95
N GLY A 187 1.32 -5.66 -21.23
CA GLY A 187 1.12 -6.74 -22.20
C GLY A 187 -0.34 -7.23 -22.35
N SER A 188 -1.33 -6.39 -22.05
CA SER A 188 -2.75 -6.75 -22.07
C SER A 188 -3.16 -7.81 -21.04
N LEU A 189 -2.37 -7.99 -19.98
CA LEU A 189 -2.53 -9.03 -18.97
C LEU A 189 -3.95 -9.05 -18.37
N LEU A 190 -4.45 -7.91 -17.89
CA LEU A 190 -5.81 -7.82 -17.33
C LEU A 190 -6.93 -8.12 -18.36
N TYR A 191 -6.68 -7.86 -19.65
CA TYR A 191 -7.71 -8.00 -20.68
C TYR A 191 -7.99 -9.45 -21.06
N ASN A 192 -7.04 -10.36 -20.82
CA ASN A 192 -7.14 -11.78 -21.14
C ASN A 192 -7.80 -12.62 -20.03
N LEU A 193 -8.16 -11.99 -18.91
CA LEU A 193 -8.77 -12.66 -17.76
C LEU A 193 -10.26 -12.94 -17.96
N THR A 194 -10.72 -14.06 -17.40
CA THR A 194 -12.15 -14.36 -17.31
C THR A 194 -12.85 -13.39 -16.36
N ASP A 195 -14.17 -13.25 -16.49
CA ASP A 195 -14.96 -12.41 -15.58
C ASP A 195 -14.87 -12.92 -14.12
N GLY A 196 -14.76 -14.24 -13.93
CA GLY A 196 -14.56 -14.86 -12.61
C GLY A 196 -13.20 -14.52 -12.01
N ASP A 197 -12.12 -14.58 -12.79
CA ASP A 197 -10.78 -14.18 -12.34
C ASP A 197 -10.75 -12.71 -11.92
N LYS A 198 -11.33 -11.81 -12.73
CA LYS A 198 -11.41 -10.37 -12.43
C LYS A 198 -12.16 -10.11 -11.13
N MET A 199 -13.25 -10.85 -10.87
CA MET A 199 -14.01 -10.72 -9.63
C MET A 199 -13.20 -11.19 -8.42
N ASN A 200 -12.57 -12.37 -8.50
CA ASN A 200 -11.74 -12.89 -7.42
C ASN A 200 -10.57 -11.94 -7.11
N ILE A 201 -9.90 -11.41 -8.14
CA ILE A 201 -8.81 -10.42 -7.99
C ILE A 201 -9.33 -9.12 -7.37
N GLY A 202 -10.44 -8.57 -7.88
CA GLY A 202 -10.99 -7.28 -7.42
C GLY A 202 -11.57 -7.30 -6.01
N LEU A 203 -11.96 -8.48 -5.51
CA LEU A 203 -12.48 -8.67 -4.15
C LEU A 203 -11.41 -9.08 -3.13
N THR A 204 -10.17 -9.33 -3.56
CA THR A 204 -9.09 -9.72 -2.65
C THR A 204 -8.61 -8.55 -1.77
N PRO A 205 -8.46 -7.31 -2.26
CA PRO A 205 -8.05 -6.22 -1.40
C PRO A 205 -9.15 -5.71 -0.45
N ASP A 206 -8.79 -5.44 0.80
CA ASP A 206 -9.65 -4.67 1.70
C ASP A 206 -9.54 -3.20 1.30
N PHE A 207 -10.61 -2.65 0.71
CA PHE A 207 -10.63 -1.24 0.26
C PHE A 207 -10.40 -0.22 1.38
N LYS A 208 -10.48 -0.62 2.65
CA LYS A 208 -10.16 0.20 3.82
C LYS A 208 -8.65 0.46 3.95
N ASP A 209 -7.82 -0.40 3.39
CA ASP A 209 -6.35 -0.27 3.43
C ASP A 209 -5.82 0.63 2.30
N LEU A 210 -6.71 1.13 1.45
CA LEU A 210 -6.43 2.20 0.52
C LEU A 210 -6.52 3.51 1.32
N PHE A 211 -5.54 3.75 2.20
CA PHE A 211 -5.52 4.77 3.25
C PHE A 211 -5.57 6.25 2.76
N SER A 212 -6.03 6.52 1.55
CA SER A 212 -6.30 7.88 1.09
C SER A 212 -7.49 7.94 0.11
N PRO A 213 -8.18 9.10 -0.01
CA PRO A 213 -9.14 9.34 -1.09
C PRO A 213 -8.55 9.11 -2.49
N LEU A 214 -7.23 9.26 -2.64
CA LEU A 214 -6.52 8.98 -3.89
C LEU A 214 -6.40 7.47 -4.14
N GLY A 215 -6.03 6.68 -3.12
CA GLY A 215 -6.00 5.21 -3.19
C GLY A 215 -7.38 4.63 -3.47
N VAL A 216 -8.42 5.13 -2.79
CA VAL A 216 -9.82 4.78 -3.07
C VAL A 216 -10.22 5.18 -4.49
N LYS A 217 -9.89 6.39 -4.96
CA LYS A 217 -10.18 6.82 -6.33
C LYS A 217 -9.47 5.96 -7.38
N GLN A 218 -8.23 5.52 -7.13
CA GLN A 218 -7.49 4.66 -8.05
C GLN A 218 -8.08 3.24 -8.08
N ALA A 219 -8.41 2.67 -6.93
CA ALA A 219 -9.10 1.38 -6.87
C ALA A 219 -10.48 1.44 -7.54
N LEU A 220 -11.24 2.51 -7.31
CA LEU A 220 -12.52 2.75 -7.99
C LEU A 220 -12.36 2.93 -9.50
N LYS A 221 -11.27 3.54 -9.98
CA LYS A 221 -10.95 3.60 -11.43
C LYS A 221 -10.66 2.23 -12.00
N ILE A 222 -9.95 1.36 -11.28
CA ILE A 222 -9.67 -0.02 -11.72
C ILE A 222 -10.98 -0.81 -11.79
N VAL A 223 -11.84 -0.70 -10.78
CA VAL A 223 -13.18 -1.31 -10.77
C VAL A 223 -14.07 -0.76 -11.89
N ASP A 224 -14.09 0.56 -12.12
CA ASP A 224 -14.83 1.21 -13.22
C ASP A 224 -14.31 0.77 -14.60
N MET A 225 -12.99 0.68 -14.78
CA MET A 225 -12.36 0.13 -15.99
C MET A 225 -12.80 -1.34 -16.24
N MET A 226 -12.84 -2.16 -15.18
CA MET A 226 -13.34 -3.54 -15.27
C MET A 226 -14.83 -3.58 -15.62
N GLY A 227 -15.66 -2.71 -15.01
CA GLY A 227 -17.10 -2.64 -15.22
C GLY A 227 -17.52 -2.17 -16.62
N LYS A 228 -16.94 -1.07 -17.11
CA LYS A 228 -17.17 -0.55 -18.48
C LYS A 228 -16.82 -1.58 -19.55
N TYR A 229 -15.75 -2.34 -19.33
CA TYR A 229 -15.34 -3.40 -20.25
C TYR A 229 -16.32 -4.58 -20.26
N ASN A 230 -16.79 -5.05 -19.10
CA ASN A 230 -17.78 -6.14 -19.04
C ASN A 230 -19.09 -5.76 -19.75
N GLY A 231 -19.48 -4.48 -19.68
CA GLY A 231 -20.59 -3.94 -20.48
C GLY A 231 -20.33 -4.00 -21.99
N ALA A 232 -19.15 -3.57 -22.44
CA ALA A 232 -18.77 -3.58 -23.85
C ALA A 232 -18.60 -5.00 -24.43
N ARG A 233 -18.04 -5.95 -23.66
CA ARG A 233 -17.89 -7.36 -24.05
C ARG A 233 -19.25 -8.04 -24.21
N LYS A 234 -20.14 -7.92 -23.21
CA LYS A 234 -21.51 -8.46 -23.28
C LYS A 234 -22.30 -7.88 -24.45
N TYR A 235 -22.16 -6.57 -24.72
CA TYR A 235 -22.78 -5.93 -25.88
C TYR A 235 -22.28 -6.53 -27.20
N ASN A 236 -20.96 -6.73 -27.34
CA ASN A 236 -20.36 -7.29 -28.55
C ASN A 236 -20.68 -8.78 -28.76
N GLU A 237 -20.75 -9.57 -27.69
CA GLU A 237 -21.18 -10.98 -27.74
C GLU A 237 -22.67 -11.10 -28.08
N ALA A 238 -23.53 -10.27 -27.47
CA ALA A 238 -24.94 -10.19 -27.82
C ALA A 238 -25.16 -9.71 -29.28
N ARG A 239 -24.26 -8.89 -29.83
CA ARG A 239 -24.29 -8.49 -31.25
C ARG A 239 -23.89 -9.64 -32.18
N LYS A 240 -22.90 -10.46 -31.79
CA LYS A 240 -22.47 -11.64 -32.58
C LYS A 240 -23.46 -12.81 -32.48
N ALA A 241 -24.20 -12.91 -31.38
CA ALA A 241 -25.19 -13.97 -31.16
C ALA A 241 -26.57 -13.68 -31.77
N ARG A 242 -26.82 -12.48 -32.30
CA ARG A 242 -28.01 -12.18 -33.09
C ARG A 242 -27.82 -12.71 -34.52
N PRO A 243 -28.61 -13.70 -34.99
CA PRO A 243 -28.63 -14.04 -36.40
C PRO A 243 -29.04 -12.77 -37.18
N PHE A 244 -28.41 -12.55 -38.33
CA PHE A 244 -28.90 -11.54 -39.26
C PHE A 244 -30.29 -11.98 -39.74
N GLU A 245 -31.34 -11.41 -39.16
CA GLU A 245 -32.67 -11.42 -39.75
C GLU A 245 -32.69 -10.33 -40.82
N TRP A 246 -32.82 -10.77 -42.08
CA TRP A 246 -33.09 -9.91 -43.23
C TRP A 246 -34.60 -9.71 -43.37
#